data_AF-A0A6C0CPB4-F1
#
_entry.id   AF-A0A6C0CPB4-F1
#
_cell.length_a   1.000
_cell.length_b   1.000
_cell.length_c   1.000
_cell.angle_alpha   90.00
_cell.angle_beta   90.00
_cell.angle_gamma   90.00
#
_symmetry.space_group_name_H-M   'P 1'
#
loop_
_entity.id
_entity.type
_entity.pdbx_description
1 polymer ?
#
loop_
_entity_poly.entity_id
_entity_poly.type
_entity_poly.pdbx_seq_one_letter_code
_entity_poly.pdbx_strand_id
1 'polypeptide(L)'
;METIKVLYNALISDRSKERFEMILEPLQAISQLAFLSYCPVGSKLSISDNILYIQEPGWGQTISRSYYLDKKEDLIYLFGVIKRFHSFYGFLEEGKGKKLFDELINLSKCGIEKLIQTYNKADSSHLTQTLRMYKSMIDKPDAFDMENDENKGKKTDIDEVFKKVVKLYKVSHYSILQHTMVLLKHNPACYRDYIEGYNKIMLDINNQMKKWISDNIIF
;
A
#
# COMPACT_ATOMS: atom_id res chain seq x y z
N MET A 1 -11.31 -17.79 10.96
CA MET A 1 -10.28 -17.17 11.83
C MET A 1 -9.03 -18.05 11.88
N GLU A 2 -9.13 -19.33 12.27
CA GLU A 2 -7.95 -20.24 12.29
C GLU A 2 -7.35 -20.52 10.91
N THR A 3 -8.17 -20.71 9.87
CA THR A 3 -7.66 -20.95 8.50
C THR A 3 -6.86 -19.76 7.96
N ILE A 4 -7.21 -18.54 8.37
CA ILE A 4 -6.51 -17.30 8.01
C ILE A 4 -5.20 -17.19 8.80
N LYS A 5 -5.20 -17.56 10.09
CA LYS A 5 -3.98 -17.70 10.91
C LYS A 5 -3.00 -18.69 10.29
N VAL A 6 -3.50 -19.86 9.88
CA VAL A 6 -2.70 -20.91 9.24
C VAL A 6 -2.16 -20.43 7.89
N LEU A 7 -2.97 -19.75 7.07
CA LEU A 7 -2.52 -19.21 5.78
C LEU A 7 -1.45 -18.12 5.96
N TYR A 8 -1.68 -17.16 6.87
CA TYR A 8 -0.75 -16.10 7.20
C TYR A 8 0.57 -16.67 7.75
N ASN A 9 0.49 -17.55 8.75
CA ASN A 9 1.67 -18.14 9.38
C ASN A 9 2.45 -19.04 8.43
N ALA A 10 1.77 -19.82 7.57
CA ALA A 10 2.44 -20.65 6.56
C ALA A 10 3.13 -19.79 5.47
N LEU A 11 2.54 -18.66 5.09
CA LEU A 11 3.17 -17.71 4.16
C LEU A 11 4.34 -16.94 4.81
N ILE A 12 4.35 -16.82 6.13
CA ILE A 12 5.30 -15.99 6.88
C ILE A 12 6.48 -16.76 7.43
N SER A 13 6.28 -18.00 7.87
CA SER A 13 7.34 -18.82 8.48
C SER A 13 8.55 -19.02 7.57
N ASP A 14 8.33 -18.98 6.25
CA ASP A 14 9.35 -19.31 5.24
C ASP A 14 10.31 -18.13 4.92
N ARG A 15 10.02 -16.90 5.37
CA ARG A 15 10.62 -15.67 4.81
C ARG A 15 11.25 -14.72 5.84
N SER A 16 11.48 -15.17 7.08
CA SER A 16 11.88 -14.29 8.21
C SER A 16 13.14 -13.46 8.02
N LYS A 17 14.06 -13.86 7.12
CA LYS A 17 15.27 -13.11 6.76
C LYS A 17 15.08 -12.07 5.65
N GLU A 18 14.08 -12.20 4.77
CA GLU A 18 13.76 -11.22 3.71
C GLU A 18 12.86 -10.06 4.22
N ARG A 19 12.34 -10.18 5.45
CA ARG A 19 11.32 -9.28 6.04
C ARG A 19 11.76 -7.84 6.34
N PHE A 20 13.06 -7.53 6.31
CA PHE A 20 13.55 -6.20 6.70
C PHE A 20 13.62 -5.21 5.53
N GLU A 21 13.57 -5.68 4.28
CA GLU A 21 13.85 -4.87 3.09
C GLU A 21 12.60 -4.25 2.43
N MET A 22 11.39 -4.54 2.90
CA MET A 22 10.17 -4.02 2.26
C MET A 22 9.18 -3.43 3.27
N ILE A 23 9.62 -2.39 3.97
CA ILE A 23 8.74 -1.62 4.84
C ILE A 23 8.13 -0.45 4.08
N LEU A 24 7.02 -0.72 3.41
CA LEU A 24 6.24 0.28 2.67
C LEU A 24 5.69 1.38 3.60
N GLU A 25 5.76 2.62 3.14
CA GLU A 25 5.10 3.72 3.84
C GLU A 25 3.57 3.68 3.63
N PRO A 26 2.77 3.73 4.71
CA PRO A 26 1.33 3.46 4.61
C PRO A 26 0.51 4.45 3.78
N LEU A 27 0.72 5.76 3.92
CA LEU A 27 -0.09 6.76 3.20
C LEU A 27 0.21 6.73 1.70
N GLN A 28 1.46 6.62 1.32
CA GLN A 28 1.94 6.49 -0.04
C GLN A 28 1.34 5.24 -0.69
N ALA A 29 1.42 4.09 -0.03
CA ALA A 29 0.89 2.84 -0.56
C ALA A 29 -0.65 2.87 -0.69
N ILE A 30 -1.37 3.38 0.31
CA ILE A 30 -2.83 3.55 0.24
C ILE A 30 -3.22 4.55 -0.86
N SER A 31 -2.45 5.63 -1.06
CA SER A 31 -2.71 6.57 -2.16
C SER A 31 -2.58 5.91 -3.53
N GLN A 32 -1.59 5.05 -3.74
CA GLN A 32 -1.45 4.30 -4.99
C GLN A 32 -2.57 3.26 -5.16
N LEU A 33 -2.99 2.58 -4.08
CA LEU A 33 -4.17 1.70 -4.15
C LEU A 33 -5.43 2.48 -4.53
N ALA A 34 -5.60 3.70 -4.00
CA ALA A 34 -6.69 4.57 -4.40
C ALA A 34 -6.58 4.97 -5.88
N PHE A 35 -5.42 5.41 -6.36
CA PHE A 35 -5.24 5.77 -7.77
C PHE A 35 -5.44 4.59 -8.73
N LEU A 36 -5.13 3.38 -8.30
CA LEU A 36 -5.36 2.17 -9.07
C LEU A 36 -6.84 2.00 -9.42
N SER A 37 -7.77 2.55 -8.63
CA SER A 37 -9.20 2.54 -8.96
C SER A 37 -9.54 3.25 -10.27
N TYR A 38 -8.65 4.09 -10.81
CA TYR A 38 -8.83 4.78 -12.10
C TYR A 38 -8.06 4.11 -13.25
N CYS A 39 -7.07 3.27 -12.95
CA CYS A 39 -6.24 2.59 -13.95
C CYS A 39 -6.98 1.42 -14.62
N PRO A 40 -6.63 1.00 -15.85
CA PRO A 40 -7.28 -0.12 -16.53
C PRO A 40 -7.03 -1.47 -15.83
N VAL A 41 -7.95 -2.42 -16.01
CA VAL A 41 -7.76 -3.81 -15.58
C VAL A 41 -6.56 -4.40 -16.33
N GLY A 42 -5.70 -5.13 -15.64
CA GLY A 42 -4.37 -5.53 -16.13
C GLY A 42 -3.24 -4.73 -15.49
N SER A 43 -3.55 -3.61 -14.83
CA SER A 43 -2.59 -2.87 -14.01
C SER A 43 -2.15 -3.71 -12.81
N LYS A 44 -0.85 -3.74 -12.54
CA LYS A 44 -0.24 -4.46 -11.44
C LYS A 44 0.46 -3.49 -10.49
N LEU A 45 0.91 -4.02 -9.36
CA LEU A 45 1.73 -3.30 -8.41
C LEU A 45 3.17 -3.80 -8.48
N SER A 46 4.08 -2.88 -8.22
CA SER A 46 5.50 -3.10 -8.03
C SER A 46 5.95 -2.38 -6.79
N ILE A 47 6.91 -2.96 -6.09
CA ILE A 47 7.50 -2.35 -4.91
C ILE A 47 8.98 -2.18 -5.19
N SER A 48 9.44 -0.93 -5.13
CA SER A 48 10.86 -0.61 -5.22
C SER A 48 11.19 0.46 -4.19
N ASP A 49 12.32 0.28 -3.51
CA ASP A 49 12.80 1.19 -2.45
C ASP A 49 11.72 1.56 -1.42
N ASN A 50 10.95 0.60 -0.91
CA ASN A 50 9.89 0.85 0.08
C ASN A 50 8.73 1.76 -0.41
N ILE A 51 8.62 1.98 -1.73
CA ILE A 51 7.55 2.75 -2.36
C ILE A 51 6.75 1.83 -3.28
N LEU A 52 5.42 1.97 -3.22
CA LEU A 52 4.52 1.25 -4.09
C LEU A 52 4.36 2.02 -5.40
N TYR A 53 4.39 1.32 -6.54
CA TYR A 53 4.18 1.90 -7.86
C TYR A 53 3.13 1.10 -8.63
N ILE A 54 2.32 1.82 -9.41
CA ILE A 54 1.37 1.23 -10.36
C ILE A 54 2.10 0.96 -11.67
N GLN A 55 2.01 -0.26 -12.17
CA GLN A 55 2.47 -0.65 -13.48
C GLN A 55 1.26 -0.87 -14.40
N GLU A 56 1.04 0.04 -15.34
CA GLU A 56 -0.01 -0.09 -16.35
C GLU A 56 0.17 -1.34 -17.24
N PRO A 57 -0.90 -1.89 -17.82
CA PRO A 57 -0.82 -3.04 -18.72
C PRO A 57 -0.08 -2.66 -20.01
N GLY A 58 0.86 -3.51 -20.43
CA GLY A 58 1.60 -3.33 -21.66
C GLY A 58 2.87 -4.17 -21.69
N TRP A 59 3.58 -4.12 -22.82
CA TRP A 59 4.83 -4.86 -23.02
C TRP A 59 5.93 -4.44 -22.05
N GLY A 60 5.97 -3.15 -21.68
CA GLY A 60 6.87 -2.63 -20.66
C GLY A 60 6.66 -3.25 -19.27
N GLN A 61 5.43 -3.67 -18.94
CA GLN A 61 5.11 -4.31 -17.65
C GLN A 61 5.88 -5.63 -17.48
N THR A 62 6.03 -6.44 -18.53
CA THR A 62 6.77 -7.71 -18.42
C THR A 62 8.27 -7.46 -18.24
N ILE A 63 8.81 -6.47 -18.95
CA ILE A 63 10.24 -6.12 -18.92
C ILE A 63 10.61 -5.52 -17.57
N SER A 64 9.83 -4.54 -17.08
CA SER A 64 10.07 -3.90 -15.78
C SER A 64 10.01 -4.91 -14.65
N ARG A 65 9.02 -5.82 -14.67
CA ARG A 65 8.88 -6.85 -13.64
C ARG A 65 9.99 -7.87 -13.65
N SER A 66 10.49 -8.23 -14.84
CA SER A 66 11.65 -9.11 -14.94
C SER A 66 12.93 -8.43 -14.43
N TYR A 67 13.07 -7.12 -14.65
CA TYR A 67 14.23 -6.33 -14.22
C TYR A 67 14.24 -6.10 -12.70
N TYR A 68 13.09 -5.74 -12.11
CA TYR A 68 12.94 -5.52 -10.67
C TYR A 68 12.64 -6.79 -9.87
N LEU A 69 12.61 -7.96 -10.53
CA LEU A 69 12.24 -9.25 -9.94
C LEU A 69 10.88 -9.22 -9.21
N ASP A 70 9.98 -8.31 -9.62
CA ASP A 70 8.67 -8.08 -8.99
C ASP A 70 7.83 -9.36 -9.03
N LYS A 71 7.45 -9.84 -7.85
CA LYS A 71 6.68 -11.05 -7.65
C LYS A 71 5.25 -10.71 -7.30
N LYS A 72 4.31 -11.57 -7.68
CA LYS A 72 2.90 -11.41 -7.27
C LYS A 72 2.75 -11.65 -5.76
N GLU A 73 3.71 -12.36 -5.19
CA GLU A 73 3.87 -12.67 -3.77
C GLU A 73 4.16 -11.40 -2.94
N ASP A 74 4.70 -10.34 -3.52
CA ASP A 74 4.99 -9.07 -2.83
C ASP A 74 3.72 -8.33 -2.39
N LEU A 75 2.55 -8.75 -2.88
CA LEU A 75 1.27 -8.25 -2.38
C LEU A 75 1.05 -8.60 -0.90
N ILE A 76 1.80 -9.56 -0.33
CA ILE A 76 1.73 -9.88 1.10
C ILE A 76 2.05 -8.67 1.99
N TYR A 77 2.89 -7.75 1.52
CA TYR A 77 3.29 -6.55 2.26
C TYR A 77 2.14 -5.56 2.46
N LEU A 78 1.06 -5.65 1.67
CA LEU A 78 -0.13 -4.81 1.83
C LEU A 78 -0.82 -5.03 3.19
N PHE A 79 -0.68 -6.20 3.81
CA PHE A 79 -1.22 -6.44 5.15
C PHE A 79 -0.66 -5.44 6.19
N GLY A 80 0.66 -5.29 6.21
CA GLY A 80 1.34 -4.38 7.13
C GLY A 80 1.01 -2.91 6.85
N VAL A 81 0.91 -2.55 5.57
CA VAL A 81 0.50 -1.22 5.11
C VAL A 81 -0.89 -0.85 5.63
N ILE A 82 -1.88 -1.73 5.44
CA ILE A 82 -3.27 -1.43 5.81
C ILE A 82 -3.40 -1.24 7.33
N LYS A 83 -2.74 -2.08 8.15
CA LYS A 83 -2.73 -1.90 9.60
C LYS A 83 -2.11 -0.58 10.03
N ARG A 84 -0.93 -0.29 9.50
CA ARG A 84 -0.19 0.92 9.87
C ARG A 84 -0.89 2.18 9.38
N PHE A 85 -1.62 2.12 8.26
CA PHE A 85 -2.41 3.25 7.79
C PHE A 85 -3.47 3.66 8.83
N HIS A 86 -4.27 2.69 9.29
CA HIS A 86 -5.27 2.94 10.34
C HIS A 86 -4.62 3.39 11.66
N SER A 87 -3.50 2.79 12.06
CA SER A 87 -2.82 3.17 13.30
C SER A 87 -2.16 4.55 13.25
N PHE A 88 -1.49 4.91 12.15
CA PHE A 88 -0.65 6.10 12.06
C PHE A 88 -1.40 7.31 11.50
N TYR A 89 -2.37 7.08 10.63
CA TYR A 89 -3.16 8.12 9.98
C TYR A 89 -4.61 8.15 10.47
N GLY A 90 -4.96 7.41 11.52
CA GLY A 90 -6.28 7.46 12.17
C GLY A 90 -6.68 8.86 12.65
N PHE A 91 -5.71 9.75 12.92
CA PHE A 91 -6.01 11.16 13.21
C PHE A 91 -6.71 11.89 12.05
N LEU A 92 -6.63 11.37 10.82
CA LEU A 92 -7.36 11.89 9.66
C LEU A 92 -8.82 11.45 9.64
N GLU A 93 -9.20 10.40 10.38
CA GLU A 93 -10.59 9.93 10.46
C GLU A 93 -11.52 10.98 11.11
N GLU A 94 -10.93 11.90 11.88
CA GLU A 94 -11.63 12.98 12.56
C GLU A 94 -11.34 14.36 11.93
N GLY A 95 -12.26 15.30 12.12
CA GLY A 95 -12.09 16.70 11.73
C GLY A 95 -11.95 16.94 10.22
N LYS A 96 -11.01 17.81 9.83
CA LYS A 96 -10.84 18.28 8.44
C LYS A 96 -10.28 17.21 7.49
N GLY A 97 -9.62 16.18 8.03
CA GLY A 97 -9.03 15.08 7.27
C GLY A 97 -10.05 14.01 6.85
N LYS A 98 -11.21 13.96 7.51
CA LYS A 98 -12.16 12.85 7.43
C LYS A 98 -12.58 12.53 6.00
N LYS A 99 -12.88 13.56 5.22
CA LYS A 99 -13.28 13.40 3.82
C LYS A 99 -12.18 12.71 3.00
N LEU A 100 -10.92 13.09 3.18
CA LEU A 100 -9.79 12.49 2.47
C LEU A 100 -9.59 11.04 2.92
N PHE A 101 -9.66 10.78 4.23
CA PHE A 101 -9.52 9.43 4.78
C PHE A 101 -10.59 8.48 4.22
N ASP A 102 -11.86 8.88 4.30
CA ASP A 102 -13.00 8.12 3.77
C ASP A 102 -12.86 7.85 2.25
N GLU A 103 -12.37 8.85 1.50
CA GLU A 103 -12.18 8.72 0.05
C GLU A 103 -11.03 7.77 -0.29
N LEU A 104 -9.91 7.83 0.46
CA LEU A 104 -8.78 6.91 0.30
C LEU A 104 -9.19 5.46 0.57
N ILE A 105 -9.93 5.22 1.65
CA ILE A 105 -10.45 3.89 2.00
C ILE A 105 -11.36 3.36 0.89
N ASN A 106 -12.32 4.17 0.44
CA ASN A 106 -13.27 3.75 -0.59
C ASN A 106 -12.61 3.46 -1.93
N LEU A 107 -11.74 4.33 -2.40
CA LEU A 107 -11.05 4.12 -3.68
C LEU A 107 -10.03 2.99 -3.60
N SER A 108 -9.33 2.81 -2.48
CA SER A 108 -8.40 1.69 -2.30
C SER A 108 -9.10 0.33 -2.40
N LYS A 109 -10.34 0.20 -1.89
CA LYS A 109 -11.16 -1.01 -2.09
C LYS A 109 -11.45 -1.26 -3.55
N CYS A 110 -11.78 -0.21 -4.31
CA CYS A 110 -11.99 -0.30 -5.76
C CYS A 110 -10.68 -0.67 -6.50
N GLY A 111 -9.54 -0.14 -6.06
CA GLY A 111 -8.23 -0.53 -6.57
C GLY A 111 -7.91 -2.00 -6.34
N ILE A 112 -8.12 -2.51 -5.11
CA ILE A 112 -7.97 -3.94 -4.80
C ILE A 112 -8.92 -4.80 -5.64
N GLU A 113 -10.14 -4.35 -5.90
CA GLU A 113 -11.06 -5.06 -6.80
C GLU A 113 -10.51 -5.16 -8.22
N LYS A 114 -9.85 -4.11 -8.73
CA LYS A 114 -9.15 -4.16 -10.03
C LYS A 114 -7.96 -5.13 -10.02
N LEU A 115 -7.23 -5.25 -8.90
CA LEU A 115 -6.19 -6.27 -8.76
C LEU A 115 -6.80 -7.68 -8.76
N ILE A 116 -7.88 -7.89 -8.02
CA ILE A 116 -8.62 -9.16 -8.02
C ILE A 116 -8.99 -9.54 -9.46
N GLN A 117 -9.60 -8.63 -10.22
CA GLN A 117 -9.95 -8.88 -11.62
C GLN A 117 -8.74 -9.17 -12.51
N THR A 118 -7.62 -8.49 -12.26
CA THR A 118 -6.36 -8.67 -13.00
C THR A 118 -5.76 -10.06 -12.77
N TYR A 119 -5.76 -10.54 -11.53
CA TYR A 119 -5.17 -11.83 -11.15
C TYR A 119 -6.14 -13.01 -11.29
N ASN A 120 -7.45 -12.77 -11.32
CA ASN A 120 -8.45 -13.81 -11.54
C ASN A 120 -8.33 -14.45 -12.93
N LYS A 121 -7.78 -13.71 -13.91
CA LYS A 121 -7.48 -14.23 -15.26
C LYS A 121 -6.21 -15.09 -15.33
N ALA A 122 -5.40 -15.12 -14.27
CA ALA A 122 -4.08 -15.73 -14.24
C ALA A 122 -3.99 -16.98 -13.34
N ASP A 123 -5.14 -17.63 -13.04
CA ASP A 123 -5.27 -18.85 -12.22
C ASP A 123 -4.67 -18.81 -10.80
N SER A 124 -4.43 -17.62 -10.23
CA SER A 124 -3.89 -17.49 -8.88
C SER A 124 -4.99 -17.41 -7.80
N SER A 125 -5.73 -18.51 -7.61
CA SER A 125 -6.86 -18.60 -6.66
C SER A 125 -6.50 -18.12 -5.23
N HIS A 126 -5.33 -18.50 -4.71
CA HIS A 126 -4.86 -18.09 -3.39
C HIS A 126 -4.61 -16.57 -3.28
N LEU A 127 -4.00 -15.96 -4.30
CA LEU A 127 -3.73 -14.52 -4.31
C LEU A 127 -5.02 -13.72 -4.33
N THR A 128 -5.98 -14.14 -5.16
CA THR A 128 -7.29 -13.51 -5.23
C THR A 128 -8.01 -13.57 -3.89
N GLN A 129 -7.89 -14.68 -3.17
CA GLN A 129 -8.45 -14.81 -1.82
C GLN A 129 -7.78 -13.87 -0.81
N THR A 130 -6.45 -13.75 -0.86
CA THR A 130 -5.69 -12.80 -0.02
C THR A 130 -6.09 -11.35 -0.31
N LEU A 131 -6.27 -10.98 -1.58
CA LEU A 131 -6.73 -9.64 -1.95
C LEU A 131 -8.15 -9.35 -1.46
N ARG A 132 -9.06 -10.34 -1.50
CA ARG A 132 -10.40 -10.20 -0.91
C ARG A 132 -10.33 -9.96 0.59
N MET A 133 -9.45 -10.67 1.29
CA MET A 133 -9.18 -10.43 2.70
C MET A 133 -8.68 -8.99 2.95
N TYR A 134 -7.74 -8.49 2.15
CA TYR A 134 -7.25 -7.11 2.26
C TYR A 134 -8.34 -6.08 2.01
N LYS A 135 -9.22 -6.30 1.03
CA LYS A 135 -10.39 -5.44 0.80
C LYS A 135 -11.28 -5.35 2.05
N SER A 136 -11.54 -6.48 2.71
CA SER A 136 -12.31 -6.50 3.97
C SER A 136 -11.56 -5.82 5.12
N MET A 137 -10.24 -5.96 5.17
CA MET A 137 -9.39 -5.39 6.21
C MET A 137 -9.27 -3.86 6.11
N ILE A 138 -9.34 -3.31 4.90
CA ILE A 138 -9.38 -1.85 4.69
C ILE A 138 -10.60 -1.24 5.40
N ASP A 139 -11.77 -1.91 5.39
CA ASP A 139 -12.99 -1.44 6.05
C ASP A 139 -13.03 -1.75 7.56
N LYS A 140 -12.42 -2.86 7.98
CA LYS A 140 -12.46 -3.34 9.37
C LYS A 140 -11.07 -3.81 9.80
N PRO A 141 -10.17 -2.89 10.18
CA PRO A 141 -8.80 -3.25 10.57
C PRO A 141 -8.77 -4.19 11.79
N ASP A 142 -9.64 -3.93 12.78
CA ASP A 142 -9.68 -4.64 14.06
C ASP A 142 -10.16 -6.09 13.95
N ALA A 143 -10.89 -6.43 12.87
CA ALA A 143 -11.33 -7.79 12.61
C ALA A 143 -10.16 -8.77 12.37
N PHE A 144 -8.94 -8.24 12.22
CA PHE A 144 -7.73 -9.00 11.90
C PHE A 144 -6.60 -8.77 12.92
N ASP A 145 -6.91 -8.31 14.13
CA ASP A 145 -5.96 -8.28 15.24
C ASP A 145 -5.64 -9.69 15.73
N MET A 146 -4.52 -10.19 15.23
CA MET A 146 -3.90 -11.44 15.67
C MET A 146 -2.75 -11.07 16.60
N GLU A 147 -3.06 -10.82 17.87
CA GLU A 147 -2.03 -10.68 18.89
C GLU A 147 -1.42 -12.05 19.20
N ASN A 148 -0.18 -12.27 18.78
CA ASN A 148 0.71 -13.27 19.37
C ASN A 148 1.77 -12.50 20.17
N ASP A 149 1.80 -12.71 21.49
CA ASP A 149 2.59 -11.93 22.47
C ASP A 149 4.11 -11.95 22.23
N GLU A 150 4.64 -12.96 21.53
CA GLU A 150 6.09 -13.12 21.35
C GLU A 150 6.72 -12.15 20.33
N ASN A 151 5.94 -11.52 19.44
CA ASN A 151 6.42 -10.56 18.43
C ASN A 151 6.24 -9.09 18.81
N LYS A 152 5.71 -8.77 20.00
CA LYS A 152 5.47 -7.38 20.44
C LYS A 152 6.77 -6.55 20.45
N GLY A 153 7.86 -7.08 21.00
CA GLY A 153 9.12 -6.34 21.18
C GLY A 153 9.77 -5.84 19.89
N LYS A 154 9.84 -6.65 18.83
CA LYS A 154 10.37 -6.23 17.51
C LYS A 154 9.40 -5.34 16.71
N LYS A 155 8.10 -5.52 16.90
CA LYS A 155 7.06 -4.72 16.24
C LYS A 155 7.07 -3.27 16.74
N THR A 156 7.28 -3.06 18.04
CA THR A 156 7.32 -1.73 18.65
C THR A 156 8.44 -0.86 18.08
N ASP A 157 9.63 -1.42 17.82
CA ASP A 157 10.78 -0.66 17.31
C ASP A 157 10.57 -0.13 15.88
N ILE A 158 10.03 -0.96 14.98
CA ILE A 158 9.69 -0.54 13.61
C ILE A 158 8.57 0.50 13.62
N ASP A 159 7.51 0.29 14.40
CA ASP A 159 6.40 1.24 14.43
C ASP A 159 6.83 2.61 14.99
N GLU A 160 7.82 2.66 15.89
CA GLU A 160 8.46 3.92 16.33
C GLU A 160 9.24 4.62 15.21
N VAL A 161 9.93 3.88 14.33
CA VAL A 161 10.59 4.45 13.14
C VAL A 161 9.58 5.13 12.22
N PHE A 162 8.42 4.50 11.99
CA PHE A 162 7.39 5.03 11.08
C PHE A 162 6.54 6.15 11.67
N LYS A 163 6.32 6.19 12.99
CA LYS A 163 5.64 7.34 13.63
C LYS A 163 6.34 8.68 13.35
N LYS A 164 7.66 8.66 13.15
CA LYS A 164 8.43 9.86 12.76
C LYS A 164 8.26 10.20 11.27
N VAL A 165 8.09 9.19 10.40
CA VAL A 165 7.83 9.38 8.96
C VAL A 165 6.52 10.15 8.72
N VAL A 166 5.47 9.87 9.51
CA VAL A 166 4.19 10.60 9.45
C VAL A 166 4.40 12.12 9.57
N LYS A 167 5.37 12.56 10.37
CA LYS A 167 5.66 13.98 10.61
C LYS A 167 6.29 14.69 9.39
N LEU A 168 6.74 13.96 8.38
CA LEU A 168 7.24 14.55 7.13
C LEU A 168 6.09 15.17 6.30
N TYR A 169 4.87 14.66 6.46
CA TYR A 169 3.71 15.17 5.74
C TYR A 169 3.14 16.45 6.36
N LYS A 170 3.33 17.56 5.65
CA LYS A 170 2.64 18.84 5.87
C LYS A 170 1.21 18.83 5.31
N VAL A 171 0.39 19.77 5.80
CA VAL A 171 -0.98 20.02 5.33
C VAL A 171 -1.08 20.15 3.81
N SER A 172 -0.09 20.82 3.18
CA SER A 172 -0.01 20.97 1.73
C SER A 172 -0.02 19.65 0.98
N HIS A 173 0.64 18.61 1.50
CA HIS A 173 0.72 17.32 0.83
C HIS A 173 -0.62 16.59 0.83
N TYR A 174 -1.36 16.64 1.95
CA TYR A 174 -2.72 16.14 2.03
C TYR A 174 -3.65 16.89 1.08
N SER A 175 -3.50 18.22 0.97
CA SER A 175 -4.24 19.01 -0.01
C SER A 175 -3.93 18.60 -1.44
N ILE A 176 -2.65 18.38 -1.79
CA ILE A 176 -2.26 17.92 -3.13
C ILE A 176 -2.88 16.56 -3.45
N LEU A 177 -2.82 15.61 -2.51
CA LEU A 177 -3.45 14.29 -2.66
C LEU A 177 -4.95 14.43 -2.91
N GLN A 178 -5.63 15.22 -2.09
CA GLN A 178 -7.07 15.46 -2.22
C GLN A 178 -7.43 16.08 -3.58
N HIS A 179 -6.73 17.13 -4.02
CA HIS A 179 -7.02 17.77 -5.31
C HIS A 179 -6.70 16.83 -6.49
N THR A 180 -5.66 16.01 -6.38
CA THR A 180 -5.35 14.97 -7.39
C THR A 180 -6.50 13.99 -7.54
N MET A 181 -7.07 13.52 -6.42
CA MET A 181 -8.24 12.63 -6.43
C MET A 181 -9.47 13.31 -7.05
N VAL A 182 -9.68 14.60 -6.76
CA VAL A 182 -10.74 15.40 -7.40
C VAL A 182 -10.53 15.48 -8.91
N LEU A 183 -9.32 15.74 -9.40
CA LEU A 183 -9.02 15.78 -10.84
C LEU A 183 -9.26 14.43 -11.51
N LEU A 184 -8.82 13.33 -10.89
CA LEU A 184 -9.07 11.96 -11.34
C LEU A 184 -10.56 11.64 -11.46
N LYS A 185 -11.38 12.14 -10.52
CA LYS A 185 -12.82 11.96 -10.55
C LYS A 185 -13.51 12.71 -11.69
N HIS A 186 -13.05 13.93 -12.00
CA HIS A 186 -13.64 14.73 -13.08
C HIS A 186 -13.19 14.26 -14.47
N ASN A 187 -11.91 13.90 -14.61
CA ASN A 187 -11.32 13.52 -15.90
C ASN A 187 -10.57 12.17 -15.78
N PRO A 188 -11.29 11.04 -15.62
CA PRO A 188 -10.67 9.74 -15.41
C PRO A 188 -9.84 9.25 -16.61
N ALA A 189 -10.08 9.77 -17.81
CA ALA A 189 -9.29 9.45 -19.00
C ALA A 189 -7.83 9.93 -18.88
N CYS A 190 -7.58 11.02 -18.15
CA CYS A 190 -6.25 11.60 -17.96
C CYS A 190 -5.54 11.05 -16.71
N TYR A 191 -5.94 9.86 -16.22
CA TYR A 191 -5.42 9.31 -14.96
C TYR A 191 -3.90 9.20 -14.94
N ARG A 192 -3.29 8.83 -16.08
CA ARG A 192 -1.83 8.67 -16.20
C ARG A 192 -1.10 9.97 -15.84
N ASP A 193 -1.50 11.07 -16.46
CA ASP A 193 -0.84 12.37 -16.27
C ASP A 193 -1.00 12.88 -14.83
N TYR A 194 -2.17 12.68 -14.23
CA TYR A 194 -2.43 13.10 -12.85
C TYR A 194 -1.64 12.27 -11.83
N ILE A 195 -1.56 10.95 -12.00
CA ILE A 195 -0.81 10.06 -11.11
C ILE A 195 0.70 10.33 -11.27
N GLU A 196 1.20 10.48 -12.49
CA GLU A 196 2.60 10.80 -12.74
C GLU A 196 2.96 12.17 -12.16
N GLY A 197 2.10 13.18 -12.36
CA GLY A 197 2.26 14.51 -11.78
C GLY A 197 2.31 14.47 -10.25
N TYR A 198 1.39 13.75 -9.61
CA TYR A 198 1.39 13.54 -8.17
C TYR A 198 2.68 12.86 -7.69
N ASN A 199 3.11 11.79 -8.36
CA ASN A 199 4.32 11.06 -8.01
C ASN A 199 5.57 11.93 -8.12
N LYS A 200 5.64 12.83 -9.12
CA LYS A 200 6.72 13.82 -9.25
C LYS A 200 6.69 14.86 -8.14
N ILE A 201 5.51 15.37 -7.78
CA ILE A 201 5.37 16.36 -6.69
C ILE A 201 5.80 15.75 -5.35
N MET A 202 5.46 14.48 -5.10
CA MET A 202 5.80 13.78 -3.86
C MET A 202 7.21 13.19 -3.86
N LEU A 203 8.01 13.36 -4.93
CA LEU A 203 9.31 12.72 -5.07
C LEU A 203 10.29 13.13 -3.95
N ASP A 204 10.30 14.39 -3.54
CA ASP A 204 11.16 14.88 -2.46
C ASP A 204 10.84 14.17 -1.13
N ILE A 205 9.56 14.06 -0.78
CA ILE A 205 9.13 13.33 0.43
C ILE A 205 9.51 11.86 0.30
N ASN A 206 9.25 11.24 -0.85
CA ASN A 206 9.60 9.84 -1.09
C ASN A 206 11.11 9.61 -0.88
N ASN A 207 11.97 10.51 -1.36
CA ASN A 207 13.41 10.41 -1.14
C ASN A 207 13.80 10.61 0.32
N GLN A 208 13.18 11.56 1.03
CA GLN A 208 13.39 11.75 2.48
C GLN A 208 12.96 10.51 3.27
N MET A 209 11.84 9.89 2.90
CA MET A 209 11.35 8.64 3.52
C MET A 209 12.31 7.48 3.27
N LYS A 210 12.75 7.30 2.01
CA LYS A 210 13.74 6.27 1.64
C LYS A 210 15.01 6.41 2.48
N LYS A 211 15.54 7.64 2.56
CA LYS A 211 16.73 7.94 3.37
C LYS A 211 16.48 7.66 4.85
N TRP A 212 15.36 8.14 5.40
CA TRP A 212 15.01 7.93 6.80
C TRP A 212 14.91 6.45 7.18
N ILE A 213 14.23 5.66 6.36
CA ILE A 213 14.08 4.21 6.54
C ILE A 213 15.47 3.55 6.51
N SER A 214 16.30 3.88 5.53
CA SER A 214 17.69 3.35 5.44
C SER A 214 18.57 3.74 6.63
N ASP A 215 18.40 4.94 7.18
CA ASP A 215 19.25 5.45 8.27
C ASP A 215 18.82 4.92 9.65
N ASN A 216 17.55 4.54 9.82
CA ASN A 216 16.97 4.18 11.12
C ASN A 216 16.65 2.69 11.29
N ILE A 217 16.63 1.91 10.21
CA ILE A 217 16.47 0.45 10.29
C ILE A 217 17.87 -0.16 10.15
N ILE A 218 18.46 -0.49 11.29
CA ILE A 218 19.75 -1.19 11.36
C ILE A 218 19.48 -2.66 11.00
N PHE A 219 20.15 -3.16 9.96
CA PHE A 219 20.13 -4.57 9.56
C PHE A 219 20.93 -5.45 10.53
#